data_AF-A0A2W4PQ22-F1
#
_entry.id   AF-A0A2W4PQ22-F1
#
_cell.length_a   1.000
_cell.length_b   1.000
_cell.length_c   1.000
_cell.angle_alpha   90.00
_cell.angle_beta   90.00
_cell.angle_gamma   90.00
#
_symmetry.space_group_name_H-M   'P 1'
#
loop_
_entity.id
_entity.type
_entity.pdbx_description
1 polymer ?
#
loop_
_entity_poly.entity_id
_entity_poly.type
_entity_poly.pdbx_seq_one_letter_code
_entity_poly.pdbx_strand_id
1 'polypeptide(L)'
;MTETMTETYTGPVRVLLTDGAVLTTGQAQLEPDPETGSWRGTLQVLRGTAVAGKALVVDIEIPGGGKGRAQLVPVGEQGDRSYSKVIGLGSRPF
;
A
#
# COMPACT_ATOMS: atom_id res chain seq x y z
N MET A 1 23.36 16.02 -15.85
CA MET A 1 22.77 14.67 -15.82
C MET A 1 22.06 14.56 -14.49
N THR A 2 20.74 14.70 -14.45
CA THR A 2 19.97 14.53 -13.22
C THR A 2 19.73 13.05 -13.03
N GLU A 3 20.44 12.44 -12.09
CA GLU A 3 20.11 11.11 -11.58
C GLU A 3 18.70 11.15 -10.99
N THR A 4 17.74 10.56 -11.69
CA THR A 4 16.43 10.27 -11.11
C THR A 4 16.66 9.14 -10.11
N MET A 5 16.97 9.47 -8.85
CA MET A 5 16.80 8.50 -7.77
C MET A 5 15.34 8.08 -7.80
N THR A 6 15.06 6.84 -8.20
CA THR A 6 13.71 6.26 -8.10
C THR A 6 13.41 6.15 -6.62
N GLU A 7 12.69 7.13 -6.08
CA GLU A 7 12.29 7.16 -4.68
C GLU A 7 11.37 5.97 -4.45
N THR A 8 11.85 4.97 -3.72
CA THR A 8 11.05 3.82 -3.31
C THR A 8 10.78 3.90 -1.82
N TYR A 9 9.68 3.31 -1.38
CA TYR A 9 9.36 3.18 0.03
C TYR A 9 9.29 1.71 0.41
N THR A 10 9.93 1.36 1.53
CA THR A 10 9.76 0.05 2.16
C THR A 10 9.57 0.27 3.66
N GLY A 11 8.43 -0.13 4.20
CA GLY A 11 8.17 0.07 5.62
C GLY A 11 6.74 -0.18 6.07
N PRO A 12 6.46 0.11 7.35
CA PRO A 12 5.15 -0.12 7.95
C PRO A 12 4.10 0.85 7.44
N VAL A 13 2.89 0.37 7.17
CA VAL A 13 1.74 1.21 6.81
C VAL A 13 0.52 0.87 7.67
N ARG A 14 -0.40 1.82 7.77
CA ARG A 14 -1.76 1.57 8.27
C ARG A 14 -2.71 1.53 7.09
N VAL A 15 -3.61 0.54 7.09
CA VAL A 15 -4.67 0.42 6.10
C VAL A 15 -5.98 0.80 6.77
N LEU A 16 -6.68 1.77 6.18
CA LEU A 16 -7.86 2.37 6.75
C LEU A 16 -9.03 2.26 5.78
N LEU A 17 -10.24 2.18 6.33
CA LEU A 17 -11.45 2.51 5.59
C LEU A 17 -11.46 4.01 5.24
N THR A 18 -12.30 4.37 4.28
CA THR A 18 -12.50 5.77 3.86
C THR A 18 -13.02 6.68 4.96
N ASP A 19 -13.66 6.12 6.00
CA ASP A 19 -14.10 6.84 7.20
C ASP A 19 -12.98 7.05 8.25
N GLY A 20 -11.77 6.51 7.99
CA GLY A 20 -10.63 6.59 8.89
C GLY A 20 -10.51 5.46 9.91
N ALA A 21 -11.41 4.47 9.92
CA ALA A 21 -11.27 3.30 10.77
C ALA A 21 -10.09 2.43 10.32
N VAL A 22 -9.20 2.07 11.25
CA VAL A 22 -8.04 1.20 10.97
C VAL A 22 -8.50 -0.23 10.78
N LEU A 23 -8.26 -0.80 9.60
CA LEU A 23 -8.54 -2.20 9.29
C LEU A 23 -7.40 -3.11 9.74
N THR A 24 -6.17 -2.68 9.52
CA THR A 24 -4.96 -3.43 9.88
C THR A 24 -3.72 -2.55 9.75
N THR A 25 -2.60 -3.05 10.27
CA THR A 25 -1.26 -2.61 9.87
C THR A 25 -0.62 -3.64 8.93
N GLY A 26 0.38 -3.21 8.17
CA GLY A 26 1.09 -4.06 7.22
C GLY A 26 2.49 -3.54 6.91
N GLN A 27 3.19 -4.25 6.01
CA GLN A 27 4.44 -3.80 5.41
C GLN A 27 4.19 -3.54 3.93
N ALA A 28 4.58 -2.37 3.43
CA ALA A 28 4.45 -2.02 2.03
C ALA A 28 5.82 -1.83 1.39
N GLN A 29 5.93 -2.29 0.15
CA GLN A 29 7.00 -1.93 -0.78
C GLN A 29 6.34 -1.16 -1.91
N LEU A 30 6.68 0.12 -2.08
CA LEU A 30 6.05 1.04 -3.02
C LEU A 30 7.09 1.71 -3.91
N GLU A 31 6.72 1.92 -5.16
CA GLU A 31 7.48 2.63 -6.17
C GLU A 31 6.57 3.58 -6.96
N PRO A 32 7.13 4.62 -7.60
CA PRO A 32 6.36 5.50 -8.48
C PRO A 32 5.87 4.73 -9.71
N ASP A 33 4.63 4.99 -10.09
CA ASP A 33 4.02 4.50 -11.32
C ASP A 33 3.98 5.64 -12.36
N PRO A 34 4.96 5.72 -13.28
CA PRO A 34 5.10 6.86 -14.19
C PRO A 34 3.96 6.97 -15.19
N GLU A 35 3.25 5.88 -15.48
CA GLU A 35 2.11 5.86 -16.40
C GLU A 35 0.89 6.60 -15.82
N THR A 36 0.72 6.53 -14.50
CA THR A 36 -0.46 7.06 -13.81
C THR A 36 -0.16 8.25 -12.92
N GLY A 37 1.12 8.58 -12.72
CA GLY A 37 1.56 9.62 -11.79
C GLY A 37 1.27 9.27 -10.32
N SER A 38 1.05 7.99 -10.04
CA SER A 38 0.68 7.46 -8.72
C SER A 38 1.82 6.60 -8.15
N TRP A 39 1.54 5.87 -7.08
CA TRP A 39 2.42 4.87 -6.48
C TRP A 39 1.77 3.50 -6.59
N ARG A 40 2.61 2.48 -6.78
CA ARG A 40 2.20 1.08 -6.87
C ARG A 40 3.15 0.20 -6.08
N GLY A 41 2.78 -1.06 -5.87
CA GLY A 41 3.70 -2.04 -5.30
C GLY A 41 2.99 -3.18 -4.59
N THR A 42 3.53 -3.63 -3.47
CA THR A 42 3.00 -4.78 -2.72
C THR A 42 2.77 -4.40 -1.26
N LEU A 43 1.62 -4.82 -0.74
CA LEU A 43 1.25 -4.77 0.66
C LEU A 43 1.21 -6.20 1.23
N GLN A 44 1.87 -6.38 2.37
CA GLN A 44 1.85 -7.59 3.17
C GLN A 44 1.12 -7.31 4.49
N VAL A 45 0.12 -8.13 4.80
CA VAL A 45 -0.62 -8.10 6.08
C VAL A 45 -0.64 -9.49 6.72
N LEU A 46 -1.02 -9.57 7.99
CA LEU A 46 -1.29 -10.86 8.63
C LEU A 46 -2.55 -11.49 8.02
N ARG A 47 -2.53 -12.82 7.89
CA ARG A 47 -3.69 -13.62 7.51
C ARG A 47 -4.83 -13.38 8.51
N GLY A 48 -6.07 -13.39 8.01
CA GLY A 48 -7.28 -13.23 8.83
C GLY A 48 -7.62 -11.78 9.17
N THR A 49 -6.82 -10.81 8.75
CA THR A 49 -7.18 -9.39 8.85
C THR A 49 -8.33 -9.05 7.89
N ALA A 50 -9.00 -7.92 8.13
CA ALA A 50 -10.12 -7.48 7.31
C ALA A 50 -9.77 -7.29 5.82
N VAL A 51 -8.47 -7.09 5.52
CA VAL A 51 -7.90 -6.84 4.19
C VAL A 51 -7.39 -8.11 3.51
N ALA A 52 -6.95 -9.12 4.28
CA ALA A 52 -6.34 -10.34 3.75
C ALA A 52 -7.24 -11.04 2.72
N GLY A 53 -6.70 -11.28 1.52
CA GLY A 53 -7.39 -12.00 0.45
C GLY A 53 -8.55 -11.23 -0.23
N LYS A 54 -8.74 -9.94 0.04
CA LYS A 54 -9.86 -9.15 -0.52
C LYS A 54 -9.40 -8.03 -1.45
N ALA A 55 -10.13 -7.86 -2.54
CA ALA A 55 -10.01 -6.68 -3.38
C ALA A 55 -10.82 -5.53 -2.75
N LEU A 56 -10.16 -4.45 -2.38
CA LEU A 56 -10.76 -3.33 -1.63
C LEU A 56 -10.16 -2.01 -2.09
N VAL A 57 -10.95 -0.94 -2.01
CA VAL A 57 -10.44 0.43 -2.06
C VAL A 57 -10.30 0.91 -0.62
N VAL A 58 -9.10 1.35 -0.27
CA VAL A 58 -8.71 1.72 1.10
C VAL A 58 -7.87 2.99 1.07
N ASP A 59 -7.75 3.64 2.22
CA ASP A 59 -6.70 4.63 2.42
C ASP A 59 -5.47 3.93 3.04
N ILE A 60 -4.28 4.23 2.55
CA ILE A 60 -3.00 3.77 3.10
C ILE A 60 -2.28 4.98 3.68
N GLU A 61 -1.94 4.89 4.96
CA GLU A 61 -1.16 5.90 5.68
C GLU A 61 0.25 5.39 5.96
N ILE A 62 1.25 6.18 5.59
CA ILE A 62 2.65 5.98 5.95
C ILE A 62 2.92 6.75 7.25
N PRO A 63 3.33 6.10 8.34
CA PRO A 63 3.67 6.77 9.60
C PRO A 63 4.78 7.81 9.39
N GLY A 64 4.51 9.06 9.77
CA GLY A 64 5.44 10.19 9.59
C GLY A 64 5.50 10.77 8.17
N GLY A 65 4.76 10.19 7.22
CA GLY A 65 4.58 10.71 5.88
C GLY A 65 3.14 11.22 5.68
N GLY A 66 2.52 10.74 4.61
CA GLY A 66 1.17 11.10 4.19
C GLY A 66 0.21 9.91 4.11
N LYS A 67 -1.01 10.22 3.67
CA LYS A 67 -2.09 9.27 3.46
C LYS A 67 -2.63 9.42 2.04
N GLY A 68 -2.84 8.29 1.36
CA GLY A 68 -3.38 8.26 0.00
C GLY A 68 -4.38 7.12 -0.19
N ARG A 69 -5.32 7.31 -1.10
CA ARG A 69 -6.25 6.26 -1.52
C ARG A 69 -5.58 5.30 -2.48
N ALA A 70 -5.80 4.01 -2.33
CA ALA A 70 -5.32 2.98 -3.25
C ALA A 70 -6.33 1.84 -3.42
N GLN A 71 -6.20 1.11 -4.52
CA GLN A 71 -6.85 -0.18 -4.70
C GLN A 71 -5.89 -1.30 -4.29
N LEU A 72 -6.39 -2.24 -3.48
CA LEU A 72 -5.73 -3.49 -3.17
C LEU A 72 -6.27 -4.61 -4.05
N VAL A 73 -5.37 -5.40 -4.62
CA VAL A 73 -5.72 -6.59 -5.41
C VAL A 73 -4.98 -7.80 -4.83
N PRO A 74 -5.67 -8.83 -4.31
CA PRO A 74 -5.04 -10.01 -3.74
C PRO A 74 -4.15 -10.72 -4.75
N VAL A 75 -2.97 -11.15 -4.32
CA VAL A 75 -2.04 -11.92 -5.18
C VAL A 75 -1.66 -13.28 -4.59
N GLY A 76 -2.01 -13.54 -3.32
CA GLY A 76 -1.81 -14.85 -2.70
C GLY A 76 -1.48 -14.76 -1.22
N GLU A 77 -1.15 -15.91 -0.66
CA GLU A 77 -0.76 -16.05 0.74
C GLU A 77 0.49 -16.91 0.87
N GLN A 78 1.32 -16.61 1.86
CA GLN A 78 2.50 -17.41 2.21
C GLN A 78 2.62 -17.47 3.74
N GLY A 79 2.56 -18.69 4.30
CA GLY A 79 2.60 -18.87 5.75
C GLY A 79 1.45 -18.15 6.46
N ASP A 80 1.79 -17.24 7.38
CA ASP A 80 0.85 -16.41 8.14
C ASP A 80 0.55 -15.05 7.47
N ARG A 81 0.96 -14.87 6.20
CA ARG A 81 0.89 -13.59 5.48
C ARG A 81 -0.03 -13.65 4.28
N SER A 82 -0.74 -12.54 4.07
CA SER A 82 -1.53 -12.29 2.87
C SER A 82 -0.93 -11.11 2.11
N TYR A 83 -0.85 -11.24 0.79
CA TYR A 83 -0.21 -10.27 -0.10
C TYR A 83 -1.24 -9.67 -1.06
N SER A 84 -1.16 -8.36 -1.24
CA SER A 84 -1.95 -7.61 -2.20
C SER A 84 -1.08 -6.67 -3.01
N LYS A 85 -1.37 -6.52 -4.31
CA LYS A 85 -0.86 -5.40 -5.09
C LYS A 85 -1.53 -4.12 -4.63
N VAL A 86 -0.74 -3.08 -4.45
CA VAL A 86 -1.19 -1.69 -4.28
C VAL A 86 -1.19 -1.04 -5.65
N ILE A 87 -2.31 -0.47 -6.05
CA ILE A 87 -2.50 0.20 -7.34
C ILE A 87 -3.06 1.59 -7.10
N GLY A 88 -2.49 2.58 -7.76
CA GLY A 88 -3.06 3.92 -7.79
C GLY A 88 -2.99 4.65 -6.45
N LEU A 89 -2.04 4.29 -5.57
CA LEU A 89 -1.83 5.06 -4.34
C LEU A 89 -1.49 6.49 -4.75
N GLY A 90 -2.27 7.47 -4.29
CA GLY A 90 -2.18 8.87 -4.72
C GLY A 90 -0.80 9.53 -4.62
N SER A 91 -0.74 10.85 -4.84
CA SER A 91 0.52 11.61 -4.88
C SER A 91 1.45 11.31 -3.69
N ARG A 92 2.76 11.38 -3.97
CA ARG A 92 3.89 11.07 -3.08
C ARG A 92 3.55 11.01 -1.58
N PRO A 93 3.50 9.79 -1.00
CA PRO A 93 3.03 9.61 0.38
C PRO A 93 4.11 9.87 1.45
N PHE A 94 5.26 10.46 1.11
CA PHE A 94 6.34 10.81 2.03
C PHE A 94 7.22 11.97 1.54
#